data_AF-A0A944NA47-F1
#
_entry.id   AF-A0A944NA47-F1
#
_cell.length_a   1.000
_cell.length_b   1.000
_cell.length_c   1.000
_cell.angle_alpha   90.00
_cell.angle_beta   90.00
_cell.angle_gamma   90.00
#
_symmetry.space_group_name_H-M   'P 1'
#
loop_
_entity.id
_entity.type
_entity.pdbx_description
1 polymer ?
#
loop_
_entity_poly.entity_id
_entity_poly.type
_entity_poly.pdbx_seq_one_letter_code
_entity_poly.pdbx_strand_id
1 'polypeptide(L)'
;MIKFPAQRLPDYFTLLLRGDVPTINNGWERLDSLAYNTNSAFYAIVSKFFCQIDPQVRVKEIVKILGWHRFRNQLATLFIHYQQYGSYPDQLEMDLSSDLTIFEEKIRDYTLPDNSRAFLLAFYLSMSSLSLQDGNEGNTHLIIPERTLALLSHFNRRIERVDWVIILLIHFNEFLGEENILRLLQDGASYQEIYQMLANREKRILLGNLLSYGFSINESDVFINDVI
;
A
#
# COMPACT_ATOMS: atom_id res chain seq x y z
N MET A 1 -0.42 -17.51 11.77
CA MET A 1 -1.52 -17.08 10.88
C MET A 1 -1.64 -15.57 10.89
N ILE A 2 -1.12 -14.94 9.85
CA ILE A 2 -1.16 -13.48 9.68
C ILE A 2 -2.61 -13.06 9.43
N LYS A 3 -3.08 -12.08 10.21
CA LYS A 3 -4.39 -11.43 10.03
C LYS A 3 -4.15 -9.99 9.60
N PHE A 4 -4.85 -9.60 8.54
CA PHE A 4 -4.82 -8.24 8.00
C PHE A 4 -6.04 -7.51 8.57
N PRO A 5 -5.87 -6.57 9.52
CA PRO A 5 -7.00 -5.86 10.11
C PRO A 5 -7.60 -4.88 9.11
N ALA A 6 -8.93 -4.86 9.03
CA ALA A 6 -9.63 -3.81 8.30
C ALA A 6 -9.48 -2.49 9.09
N GLN A 7 -8.96 -1.45 8.44
CA GLN A 7 -8.76 -0.13 9.04
C GLN A 7 -9.15 0.97 8.05
N ARG A 8 -9.59 2.11 8.57
CA ARG A 8 -9.90 3.27 7.72
C ARG A 8 -8.63 4.09 7.50
N LEU A 9 -8.02 3.91 6.34
CA LEU A 9 -6.91 4.77 5.93
C LEU A 9 -7.45 6.08 5.31
N PRO A 10 -6.60 7.12 5.16
CA PRO A 10 -7.02 8.35 4.49
C PRO A 10 -7.36 8.09 3.02
N ASP A 11 -8.65 8.08 2.69
CA ASP A 11 -9.19 7.69 1.37
C ASP A 11 -8.54 8.41 0.18
N TYR A 12 -8.29 9.71 0.33
CA TYR A 12 -7.66 10.51 -0.71
C TYR A 12 -6.20 10.09 -0.92
N PHE A 13 -5.48 9.72 0.15
CA PHE A 13 -4.09 9.31 0.04
C PHE A 13 -3.97 7.91 -0.55
N THR A 14 -4.82 6.97 -0.12
CA THR A 14 -4.87 5.62 -0.72
C THR A 14 -5.29 5.69 -2.19
N LEU A 15 -6.26 6.53 -2.56
CA LEU A 15 -6.62 6.78 -3.95
C LEU A 15 -5.43 7.29 -4.78
N LEU A 16 -4.64 8.22 -4.23
CA LEU A 16 -3.45 8.72 -4.89
C LEU A 16 -2.38 7.64 -5.09
N LEU A 17 -2.13 6.79 -4.08
CA LEU A 17 -1.12 5.73 -4.17
C LEU A 17 -1.53 4.56 -5.08
N ARG A 18 -2.83 4.33 -5.27
CA ARG A 18 -3.34 3.30 -6.20
C ARG A 18 -3.28 3.73 -7.66
N GLY A 19 -3.31 5.04 -7.92
CA GLY A 19 -3.30 5.57 -9.28
C GLY A 19 -1.90 5.59 -9.89
N ASP A 20 -1.83 5.47 -11.21
CA ASP A 20 -0.63 5.77 -11.99
C ASP A 20 -0.47 7.30 -12.08
N VAL A 21 0.00 7.92 -11.00
CA VAL A 21 0.11 9.38 -10.90
C VAL A 21 1.08 9.99 -11.92
N PRO A 22 2.21 9.35 -12.33
CA PRO A 22 3.18 10.08 -13.18
C PRO A 22 3.01 9.93 -14.69
N THR A 23 2.21 8.99 -15.23
CA THR A 23 2.34 8.62 -16.66
C THR A 23 1.37 9.29 -17.63
N ILE A 24 0.31 9.99 -17.21
CA ILE A 24 -0.66 10.53 -18.17
C ILE A 24 -1.17 11.90 -17.71
N ASN A 25 -1.41 12.83 -18.66
CA ASN A 25 -2.03 14.13 -18.47
C ASN A 25 -3.27 14.15 -17.54
N ASN A 26 -3.91 12.99 -17.33
CA ASN A 26 -5.09 12.78 -16.49
C ASN A 26 -4.78 12.56 -14.99
N GLY A 27 -3.54 12.20 -14.62
CA GLY A 27 -3.12 12.01 -13.21
C GLY A 27 -3.09 13.31 -12.41
N TRP A 28 -2.74 14.40 -13.08
CA TRP A 28 -2.71 15.75 -12.51
C TRP A 28 -4.10 16.34 -12.29
N GLU A 29 -5.02 16.13 -13.24
CA GLU A 29 -6.42 16.56 -13.09
C GLU A 29 -7.12 15.81 -11.95
N ARG A 30 -6.76 14.54 -11.73
CA ARG A 30 -7.17 13.77 -10.54
C ARG A 30 -6.64 14.37 -9.25
N LEU A 31 -5.36 14.75 -9.18
CA LEU A 31 -4.76 15.40 -8.01
C LEU A 31 -5.44 16.73 -7.67
N ASP A 32 -5.65 17.59 -8.68
CA ASP A 32 -6.27 18.89 -8.47
C ASP A 32 -7.77 18.75 -8.12
N SER A 33 -8.51 17.82 -8.76
CA SER A 33 -9.91 17.54 -8.38
C SER A 33 -10.05 16.93 -6.98
N LEU A 34 -9.10 16.08 -6.55
CA LEU A 34 -9.03 15.55 -5.19
C LEU A 34 -8.83 16.66 -4.15
N ALA A 35 -7.91 17.59 -4.42
CA ALA A 35 -7.57 18.67 -3.50
C ALA A 35 -8.64 19.77 -3.44
N TYR A 36 -9.11 20.25 -4.60
CA TYR A 36 -9.93 21.46 -4.63
C TYR A 36 -11.43 21.21 -4.63
N ASN A 37 -11.89 20.10 -5.19
CA ASN A 37 -13.33 19.89 -5.44
C ASN A 37 -13.97 18.87 -4.49
N THR A 38 -13.18 17.99 -3.88
CA THR A 38 -13.72 16.78 -3.25
C THR A 38 -13.39 16.65 -1.77
N ASN A 39 -12.27 17.23 -1.28
CA ASN A 39 -11.83 16.98 0.09
C ASN A 39 -11.13 18.18 0.75
N SER A 40 -11.89 18.95 1.54
CA SER A 40 -11.38 20.09 2.30
C SER A 40 -10.32 19.71 3.34
N ALA A 41 -10.35 18.48 3.88
CA ALA A 41 -9.35 18.00 4.83
C ALA A 41 -8.00 17.76 4.15
N PHE A 42 -8.00 17.15 2.95
CA PHE A 42 -6.78 16.98 2.17
C PHE A 42 -6.16 18.34 1.81
N TYR A 43 -6.98 19.28 1.32
CA TYR A 43 -6.51 20.64 1.05
C TYR A 43 -5.90 21.30 2.29
N ALA A 44 -6.57 21.23 3.45
CA ALA A 44 -6.07 21.82 4.69
C ALA A 44 -4.71 21.25 5.11
N ILE A 45 -4.49 19.93 4.97
CA ILE A 45 -3.20 19.30 5.25
C ILE A 45 -2.15 19.81 4.27
N VAL A 46 -2.46 19.84 2.97
CA VAL A 46 -1.50 20.33 1.97
C VAL A 46 -1.18 21.81 2.19
N SER A 47 -2.18 22.66 2.47
CA SER A 47 -1.98 24.07 2.80
C SER A 47 -1.09 24.25 4.03
N LYS A 48 -1.32 23.47 5.10
CA LYS A 48 -0.53 23.59 6.32
C LYS A 48 0.95 23.26 6.09
N PHE A 49 1.23 22.20 5.34
CA PHE A 49 2.60 21.65 5.25
C PHE A 49 3.37 22.01 3.98
N PHE A 50 2.69 22.49 2.93
CA PHE A 50 3.31 22.71 1.62
C PHE A 50 3.11 24.14 1.08
N CYS A 51 2.47 25.06 1.82
CA CYS A 51 2.29 26.45 1.38
C CYS A 51 3.61 27.22 1.18
N GLN A 52 4.69 26.80 1.83
CA GLN A 52 6.02 27.38 1.63
C GLN A 52 6.61 27.03 0.24
N ILE A 53 6.13 25.95 -0.38
CA ILE A 53 6.58 25.49 -1.70
C ILE A 53 5.76 26.18 -2.79
N ASP A 54 4.44 26.23 -2.63
CA ASP A 54 3.54 27.04 -3.44
C ASP A 54 2.50 27.74 -2.55
N PRO A 55 2.56 29.08 -2.41
CA PRO A 55 1.61 29.85 -1.60
C PRO A 55 0.14 29.75 -2.07
N GLN A 56 -0.09 29.42 -3.34
CA GLN A 56 -1.43 29.18 -3.89
C GLN A 56 -1.91 27.72 -3.66
N VAL A 57 -1.05 26.89 -3.04
CA VAL A 57 -1.32 25.50 -2.67
C VAL A 57 -1.71 24.61 -3.86
N ARG A 58 -1.15 24.91 -5.04
CA ARG A 58 -1.42 24.13 -6.26
C ARG A 58 -0.69 22.80 -6.15
N VAL A 59 -1.44 21.73 -5.86
CA VAL A 59 -0.89 20.38 -5.63
C VAL A 59 -0.02 19.94 -6.79
N LYS A 60 -0.46 20.16 -8.03
CA LYS A 60 0.34 19.89 -9.23
C LYS A 60 1.72 20.55 -9.20
N GLU A 61 1.80 21.83 -8.84
CA GLU A 61 3.07 22.57 -8.81
C GLU A 61 3.95 22.13 -7.63
N ILE A 62 3.34 21.86 -6.47
CA ILE A 62 4.02 21.29 -5.31
C ILE A 62 4.70 19.95 -5.69
N VAL A 63 3.96 19.05 -6.34
CA VAL A 63 4.48 17.74 -6.74
C VAL A 63 5.55 17.88 -7.83
N LYS A 64 5.41 18.81 -8.79
CA LYS A 64 6.46 19.08 -9.80
C LYS A 64 7.76 19.55 -9.16
N ILE A 65 7.67 20.41 -8.14
CA ILE A 65 8.85 20.95 -7.45
C ILE A 65 9.52 19.89 -6.57
N LEU A 66 8.72 19.13 -5.82
CA LEU A 66 9.24 18.11 -4.88
C LEU A 66 9.62 16.79 -5.55
N GLY A 67 8.95 16.44 -6.64
CA GLY A 67 8.86 15.09 -7.15
C GLY A 67 7.78 14.26 -6.44
N TRP A 68 7.19 13.30 -7.17
CA TRP A 68 6.11 12.44 -6.67
C TRP A 68 6.50 11.66 -5.40
N HIS A 69 7.66 10.99 -5.43
CA HIS A 69 8.14 10.20 -4.29
C HIS A 69 8.31 11.05 -3.03
N ARG A 70 8.89 12.24 -3.13
CA ARG A 70 9.10 13.11 -1.96
C ARG A 70 7.76 13.61 -1.40
N PHE A 71 6.85 14.03 -2.27
CA PHE A 71 5.52 14.49 -1.87
C PHE A 71 4.74 13.39 -1.14
N ARG A 72 4.63 12.19 -1.73
CA ARG A 72 3.86 11.10 -1.10
C ARG A 72 4.52 10.60 0.19
N ASN A 73 5.85 10.59 0.29
CA ASN A 73 6.55 10.17 1.50
C ASN A 73 6.31 11.17 2.64
N GLN A 74 6.35 12.48 2.35
CA GLN A 74 6.01 13.52 3.33
C GLN A 74 4.56 13.41 3.81
N LEU A 75 3.61 13.12 2.92
CA LEU A 75 2.23 12.84 3.30
C LEU A 75 2.11 11.57 4.17
N ALA A 76 2.80 10.49 3.82
CA ALA A 76 2.81 9.27 4.63
C ALA A 76 3.32 9.53 6.05
N THR A 77 4.44 10.27 6.18
CA THR A 77 4.98 10.72 7.47
C THR A 77 3.93 11.47 8.30
N LEU A 78 3.16 12.38 7.68
CA LEU A 78 2.10 13.12 8.39
C LEU A 78 1.00 12.20 8.92
N PHE A 79 0.56 11.22 8.13
CA PHE A 79 -0.48 10.28 8.55
C PHE A 79 0.00 9.31 9.62
N ILE A 80 1.23 8.79 9.49
CA ILE A 80 1.85 7.92 10.49
C ILE A 80 2.03 8.69 11.80
N HIS A 81 2.54 9.92 11.76
CA HIS A 81 2.68 10.77 12.94
C HIS A 81 1.32 11.03 13.60
N TYR A 82 0.30 11.40 12.82
CA TYR A 82 -1.04 11.62 13.36
C TYR A 82 -1.61 10.36 14.02
N GLN A 83 -1.42 9.19 13.41
CA GLN A 83 -1.85 7.92 13.99
C GLN A 83 -1.13 7.61 15.30
N GLN A 84 0.18 7.86 15.37
CA GLN A 84 1.00 7.54 16.52
C GLN A 84 0.82 8.50 17.70
N TYR A 85 0.58 9.79 17.43
CA TYR A 85 0.60 10.85 18.44
C TYR A 85 -0.74 11.60 18.60
N GLY A 86 -1.74 11.34 17.75
CA GLY A 86 -3.05 12.00 17.77
C GLY A 86 -3.06 13.45 17.28
N SER A 87 -1.92 13.96 16.78
CA SER A 87 -1.80 15.31 16.24
C SER A 87 -0.79 15.37 15.09
N TYR A 88 -1.00 16.30 14.15
CA TYR A 88 -0.02 16.59 13.12
C TYR A 88 1.17 17.36 13.70
N PRO A 89 2.41 17.05 13.28
CA PRO A 89 3.58 17.72 13.82
C PRO A 89 3.68 19.17 13.34
N ASP A 90 4.52 19.97 14.00
CA ASP A 90 4.90 21.29 13.49
C ASP A 90 6.03 21.22 12.46
N GLN A 91 6.87 20.18 12.53
CA GLN A 91 7.97 19.91 11.60
C GLN A 91 7.95 18.43 11.15
N LEU A 92 8.30 18.18 9.90
CA LEU A 92 8.27 16.84 9.32
C LEU A 92 9.49 15.99 9.72
N GLU A 93 9.25 14.91 10.46
CA GLU A 93 10.25 13.88 10.76
C GLU A 93 10.21 12.77 9.71
N MET A 94 11.08 12.86 8.70
CA MET A 94 11.06 11.95 7.55
C MET A 94 11.31 10.48 7.92
N ASP A 95 11.97 10.23 9.05
CA ASP A 95 12.35 8.89 9.52
C ASP A 95 11.13 7.97 9.72
N LEU A 96 9.95 8.53 10.02
CA LEU A 96 8.69 7.78 10.19
C LEU A 96 8.21 7.06 8.91
N SER A 97 8.70 7.46 7.73
CA SER A 97 8.36 6.83 6.44
C SER A 97 9.53 6.06 5.80
N SER A 98 10.66 5.95 6.51
CA SER A 98 11.87 5.29 6.00
C SER A 98 11.63 3.82 5.66
N ASP A 99 10.98 3.08 6.56
CA ASP A 99 10.64 1.66 6.36
C ASP A 99 9.77 1.42 5.13
N LEU A 100 8.85 2.35 4.82
CA LEU A 100 7.98 2.26 3.64
C LEU A 100 8.79 2.38 2.35
N THR A 101 9.76 3.30 2.35
CA THR A 101 10.65 3.50 1.22
C THR A 101 11.59 2.31 1.05
N ILE A 102 12.20 1.83 2.14
CA ILE A 102 13.05 0.63 2.14
C ILE A 102 12.29 -0.58 1.59
N PHE A 103 11.04 -0.77 2.01
CA PHE A 103 10.20 -1.85 1.50
C PHE A 103 9.96 -1.73 0.00
N GLU A 104 9.56 -0.55 -0.50
CA GLU A 104 9.36 -0.34 -1.92
C GLU A 104 10.64 -0.58 -2.73
N GLU A 105 11.78 -0.11 -2.23
CA GLU A 105 13.06 -0.27 -2.90
C GLU A 105 13.47 -1.75 -3.06
N LYS A 106 13.16 -2.60 -2.07
CA LYS A 106 13.44 -4.05 -2.10
C LYS A 106 12.70 -4.78 -3.20
N ILE A 107 11.51 -4.31 -3.59
CA ILE A 107 10.65 -4.99 -4.58
C ILE A 107 10.55 -4.26 -5.92
N ARG A 108 11.27 -3.15 -6.06
CA ARG A 108 11.27 -2.26 -7.23
C ARG A 108 11.47 -2.98 -8.57
N ASP A 109 12.32 -4.00 -8.60
CA ASP A 109 12.63 -4.74 -9.83
C ASP A 109 11.43 -5.56 -10.35
N TYR A 110 10.50 -5.90 -9.45
CA TYR A 110 9.29 -6.68 -9.73
C TYR A 110 8.07 -5.81 -10.02
N THR A 111 8.16 -4.49 -9.86
CA THR A 111 7.03 -3.56 -10.04
C THR A 111 7.17 -2.75 -11.32
N LEU A 112 6.05 -2.24 -11.82
CA LEU A 112 6.08 -1.22 -12.87
C LEU A 112 6.80 0.05 -12.35
N PRO A 113 7.53 0.80 -13.20
CA PRO A 113 8.09 2.09 -12.82
C PRO A 113 7.02 3.03 -12.29
N ASP A 114 7.37 3.85 -11.31
CA ASP A 114 6.51 4.89 -10.73
C ASP A 114 5.21 4.41 -10.06
N ASN A 115 5.01 3.09 -10.01
CA ASN A 115 3.88 2.45 -9.35
C ASN A 115 4.06 2.52 -7.83
N SER A 116 3.04 3.00 -7.13
CA SER A 116 3.08 3.22 -5.68
C SER A 116 2.38 2.12 -4.87
N ARG A 117 2.01 0.99 -5.49
CA ARG A 117 1.31 -0.13 -4.83
C ARG A 117 2.16 -0.81 -3.77
N ALA A 118 3.46 -0.97 -4.03
CA ALA A 118 4.44 -1.43 -3.05
C ALA A 118 4.46 -0.53 -1.80
N PHE A 119 4.57 0.78 -2.02
CA PHE A 119 4.54 1.78 -0.96
C PHE A 119 3.19 1.80 -0.22
N LEU A 120 2.07 1.64 -0.94
CA LEU A 120 0.72 1.54 -0.36
C LEU A 120 0.60 0.36 0.61
N LEU A 121 1.12 -0.81 0.24
CA LEU A 121 1.11 -1.97 1.14
C LEU A 121 1.92 -1.70 2.40
N ALA A 122 3.13 -1.14 2.27
CA ALA A 122 3.95 -0.79 3.43
C ALA A 122 3.27 0.24 4.33
N PHE A 123 2.61 1.25 3.75
CA PHE A 123 1.82 2.23 4.48
C PHE A 123 0.68 1.57 5.25
N TYR A 124 -0.09 0.69 4.59
CA TYR A 124 -1.15 -0.08 5.24
C TYR A 124 -0.62 -0.92 6.41
N LEU A 125 0.50 -1.63 6.25
CA LEU A 125 1.08 -2.47 7.31
C LEU A 125 1.56 -1.64 8.50
N SER A 126 2.13 -0.47 8.23
CA SER A 126 2.60 0.47 9.26
C SER A 126 1.42 1.02 10.08
N MET A 127 0.39 1.51 9.40
CA MET A 127 -0.83 2.02 10.05
C MET A 127 -1.59 0.93 10.82
N SER A 128 -1.60 -0.30 10.28
CA SER A 128 -2.20 -1.46 10.95
C SER A 128 -1.46 -1.79 12.25
N SER A 129 -0.12 -1.78 12.20
CA SER A 129 0.72 -2.10 13.36
C SER A 129 0.52 -1.07 14.48
N LEU A 130 0.42 0.23 14.14
CA LEU A 130 0.10 1.29 15.10
C LEU A 130 -1.29 1.09 15.72
N SER A 131 -2.30 0.81 14.89
CA SER A 131 -3.68 0.60 15.37
C SER A 131 -3.81 -0.61 16.32
N LEU A 132 -3.01 -1.66 16.11
CA LEU A 132 -2.99 -2.84 16.98
C LEU A 132 -2.30 -2.58 18.33
N GLN A 133 -1.27 -1.73 18.34
CA GLN A 133 -0.59 -1.31 19.56
C GLN A 133 -1.54 -0.52 20.49
N ASP A 134 -2.35 0.37 19.92
CA ASP A 134 -3.35 1.15 20.67
C ASP A 134 -4.47 0.27 21.27
N GLY A 135 -4.74 -0.88 20.63
CA GLY A 135 -5.83 -1.80 21.00
C GLY A 135 -5.52 -2.81 22.11
N ASN A 136 -4.35 -2.74 22.77
CA ASN A 136 -3.84 -3.75 23.71
C ASN A 136 -3.66 -5.16 23.11
N GLU A 137 -3.67 -5.33 21.78
CA GLU A 137 -3.43 -6.61 21.10
C GLU A 137 -1.93 -6.91 20.93
N GLY A 138 -1.13 -6.67 21.97
CA GLY A 138 0.33 -6.90 21.98
C GLY A 138 1.10 -6.13 20.89
N ASN A 139 2.43 -6.18 20.94
CA ASN A 139 3.28 -5.63 19.87
C ASN A 139 3.25 -6.55 18.65
N THR A 140 2.13 -6.56 17.93
CA THR A 140 2.01 -7.34 16.69
C THR A 140 2.44 -6.46 15.51
N HIS A 141 3.74 -6.42 15.23
CA HIS A 141 4.23 -5.83 13.99
C HIS A 141 3.88 -6.73 12.81
N LEU A 142 3.15 -6.21 11.85
CA LEU A 142 2.87 -6.92 10.59
C LEU A 142 4.07 -6.77 9.66
N ILE A 143 5.00 -7.73 9.76
CA ILE A 143 6.21 -7.77 8.93
C ILE A 143 6.03 -8.83 7.85
N ILE A 144 6.33 -8.47 6.60
CA ILE A 144 6.36 -9.42 5.48
C ILE A 144 7.69 -10.17 5.55
N PRO A 145 7.69 -11.52 5.62
CA PRO A 145 8.93 -12.29 5.62
C PRO A 145 9.72 -12.08 4.32
N GLU A 146 11.04 -11.85 4.41
CA GLU A 146 11.93 -11.67 3.26
C GLU A 146 11.84 -12.83 2.26
N ARG A 147 11.70 -14.07 2.77
CA ARG A 147 11.47 -15.27 1.95
C ARG A 147 10.23 -15.16 1.05
N THR A 148 9.20 -14.45 1.48
CA THR A 148 7.99 -14.24 0.68
C THR A 148 8.24 -13.24 -0.43
N LEU A 149 9.07 -12.22 -0.18
CA LEU A 149 9.49 -11.28 -1.23
C LEU A 149 10.38 -11.97 -2.28
N ALA A 150 11.23 -12.90 -1.86
CA ALA A 150 12.08 -13.67 -2.78
C ALA A 150 11.26 -14.45 -3.83
N LEU A 151 10.02 -14.86 -3.51
CA LEU A 151 9.12 -15.54 -4.45
C LEU A 151 8.73 -14.67 -5.65
N LEU A 152 8.82 -13.33 -5.54
CA LEU A 152 8.56 -12.41 -6.65
C LEU A 152 9.54 -12.62 -7.82
N SER A 153 10.74 -13.15 -7.55
CA SER A 153 11.73 -13.46 -8.59
C SER A 153 11.29 -14.53 -9.60
N HIS A 154 10.24 -15.30 -9.30
CA HIS A 154 9.68 -16.30 -10.20
C HIS A 154 8.65 -15.74 -11.18
N PHE A 155 8.32 -14.45 -11.07
CA PHE A 155 7.42 -13.79 -12.02
C PHE A 155 8.23 -13.25 -13.20
N ASN A 156 7.90 -13.72 -14.40
CA ASN A 156 8.60 -13.35 -15.64
C ASN A 156 8.30 -11.91 -16.12
N ARG A 157 7.41 -11.19 -15.43
CA ARG A 157 6.95 -9.85 -15.80
C ARG A 157 6.80 -8.98 -14.57
N ARG A 158 6.99 -7.67 -14.75
CA ARG A 158 6.65 -6.67 -13.74
C ARG A 158 5.16 -6.71 -13.44
N ILE A 159 4.85 -6.56 -12.16
CA ILE A 159 3.51 -6.73 -11.60
C ILE A 159 2.92 -5.35 -11.32
N GLU A 160 1.74 -5.09 -11.88
CA GLU A 160 1.00 -3.84 -11.66
C GLU A 160 0.42 -3.76 -10.25
N ARG A 161 -0.23 -4.85 -9.81
CA ARG A 161 -0.86 -4.99 -8.49
C ARG A 161 -0.01 -5.82 -7.53
N VAL A 162 1.26 -5.40 -7.36
CA VAL A 162 2.26 -6.15 -6.58
C VAL A 162 1.83 -6.39 -5.14
N ASP A 163 1.08 -5.46 -4.57
CA ASP A 163 0.58 -5.55 -3.21
C ASP A 163 -0.40 -6.70 -3.01
N TRP A 164 -1.35 -6.86 -3.94
CA TRP A 164 -2.25 -8.02 -3.94
C TRP A 164 -1.48 -9.33 -4.10
N VAL A 165 -0.51 -9.38 -5.02
CA VAL A 165 0.32 -10.58 -5.21
C VAL A 165 1.11 -10.91 -3.96
N ILE A 166 1.68 -9.92 -3.27
CA ILE A 166 2.40 -10.15 -2.01
C ILE A 166 1.46 -10.72 -0.94
N ILE A 167 0.24 -10.19 -0.79
CA ILE A 167 -0.74 -10.74 0.17
C ILE A 167 -1.08 -12.20 -0.16
N LEU A 168 -1.26 -12.54 -1.44
CA LEU A 168 -1.47 -13.91 -1.88
C LEU A 168 -0.28 -14.81 -1.53
N LEU A 169 0.94 -14.38 -1.85
CA LEU A 169 2.16 -15.13 -1.59
C LEU A 169 2.39 -15.35 -0.09
N ILE A 170 2.07 -14.38 0.76
CA ILE A 170 2.11 -14.53 2.23
C ILE A 170 1.22 -15.69 2.66
N HIS A 171 -0.02 -15.73 2.16
CA HIS A 171 -0.99 -16.76 2.53
C HIS A 171 -0.67 -18.13 1.95
N PHE A 172 -0.30 -18.18 0.68
CA PHE A 172 0.12 -19.40 0.03
C PHE A 172 1.35 -20.00 0.72
N ASN A 173 2.34 -19.18 1.07
CA ASN A 173 3.51 -19.63 1.81
C ASN A 173 3.16 -20.14 3.22
N GLU A 174 2.26 -19.44 3.93
CA GLU A 174 1.80 -19.85 5.27
C GLU A 174 1.02 -21.19 5.24
N PHE A 175 0.18 -21.41 4.23
CA PHE A 175 -0.73 -22.57 4.19
C PHE A 175 -0.11 -23.80 3.52
N LEU A 176 0.63 -23.62 2.43
CA LEU A 176 1.21 -24.72 1.65
C LEU A 176 2.67 -24.96 2.00
N GLY A 177 3.35 -23.99 2.62
CA GLY A 177 4.78 -24.04 2.90
C GLY A 177 5.64 -23.59 1.72
N GLU A 178 6.81 -23.06 2.05
CA GLU A 178 7.74 -22.41 1.12
C GLU A 178 8.18 -23.31 -0.04
N GLU A 179 8.58 -24.53 0.26
CA GLU A 179 9.04 -25.50 -0.75
C GLU A 179 7.95 -25.82 -1.78
N ASN A 180 6.70 -25.96 -1.32
CA ASN A 180 5.58 -26.26 -2.19
C ASN A 180 5.24 -25.08 -3.11
N ILE A 181 5.22 -23.85 -2.56
CA ILE A 181 4.96 -22.66 -3.37
C ILE A 181 6.07 -22.43 -4.39
N LEU A 182 7.32 -22.59 -3.97
CA LEU A 182 8.46 -22.46 -4.87
C LEU A 182 8.33 -23.41 -6.06
N ARG A 183 8.04 -24.69 -5.82
CA ARG A 183 7.81 -25.68 -6.87
C ARG A 183 6.64 -25.28 -7.78
N LEU A 184 5.49 -24.90 -7.22
CA LEU A 184 4.31 -24.52 -7.98
C LEU A 184 4.58 -23.30 -8.89
N LEU A 185 5.32 -22.30 -8.41
CA LEU A 185 5.69 -21.13 -9.20
C LEU A 185 6.68 -21.50 -10.31
N GLN A 186 7.63 -22.39 -10.05
CA GLN A 186 8.57 -22.90 -11.06
C GLN A 186 7.87 -23.72 -12.16
N ASP A 187 6.85 -24.49 -11.78
CA ASP A 187 6.01 -25.27 -12.69
C ASP A 187 5.01 -24.39 -13.48
N GLY A 188 4.93 -23.09 -13.17
CA GLY A 188 4.03 -22.15 -13.83
C GLY A 188 2.57 -22.30 -13.43
N ALA A 189 2.29 -22.81 -12.23
CA ALA A 189 0.94 -22.98 -11.72
C ALA A 189 0.20 -21.63 -11.66
N SER A 190 -1.03 -21.64 -12.14
CA SER A 190 -1.95 -20.50 -12.09
C SER A 190 -2.45 -20.25 -10.66
N TYR A 191 -2.95 -19.03 -10.41
CA TYR A 191 -3.64 -18.70 -9.16
C TYR A 191 -4.76 -19.70 -8.84
N GLN A 192 -5.57 -20.07 -9.83
CA GLN A 192 -6.68 -21.00 -9.64
C GLN A 192 -6.21 -22.38 -9.16
N GLU A 193 -5.12 -22.90 -9.73
CA GLU A 193 -4.56 -24.19 -9.33
C GLU A 193 -4.06 -24.15 -7.87
N ILE A 194 -3.27 -23.12 -7.51
CA ILE A 194 -2.77 -22.95 -6.15
C ILE A 194 -3.92 -22.75 -5.16
N TYR A 195 -4.90 -21.92 -5.52
CA TYR A 195 -6.07 -21.65 -4.69
C TYR A 195 -6.90 -22.91 -4.43
N GLN A 196 -7.04 -23.82 -5.40
CA GLN A 196 -7.78 -25.06 -5.20
C GLN A 196 -7.12 -26.01 -4.20
N MET A 197 -5.81 -25.93 -4.00
CA MET A 197 -5.08 -26.72 -3.00
C MET A 197 -5.39 -26.30 -1.57
N LEU A 198 -5.91 -25.09 -1.35
CA LEU A 198 -6.26 -24.59 -0.02
C LEU A 198 -7.52 -25.27 0.54
N ALA A 199 -7.50 -25.58 1.83
CA ALA A 199 -8.67 -26.00 2.57
C ALA A 199 -9.72 -24.88 2.65
N ASN A 200 -11.00 -25.23 2.81
CA ASN A 200 -12.09 -24.23 2.91
C ASN A 200 -11.87 -23.20 4.02
N ARG A 201 -11.23 -23.59 5.13
CA ARG A 201 -10.88 -22.67 6.21
C ARG A 201 -9.82 -21.66 5.77
N GLU A 202 -8.78 -22.11 5.07
CA GLU A 202 -7.68 -21.28 4.57
C GLU A 202 -8.17 -20.30 3.50
N LYS A 203 -9.04 -20.79 2.58
CA LYS A 203 -9.74 -19.95 1.59
C LYS A 203 -10.51 -18.81 2.25
N ARG A 204 -11.24 -19.09 3.34
CA ARG A 204 -11.97 -18.06 4.10
C ARG A 204 -11.04 -17.05 4.78
N ILE A 205 -9.91 -17.50 5.32
CA ILE A 205 -8.92 -16.61 5.94
C ILE A 205 -8.31 -15.69 4.89
N LEU A 206 -7.87 -16.27 3.77
CA LEU A 206 -7.32 -15.53 2.64
C LEU A 206 -8.32 -14.47 2.15
N LEU A 207 -9.56 -14.88 1.85
CA LEU A 207 -10.59 -13.97 1.38
C LEU A 207 -10.88 -12.86 2.41
N GLY A 208 -10.94 -13.20 3.70
CA GLY A 208 -11.13 -12.21 4.77
C GLY A 208 -10.02 -11.16 4.78
N ASN A 209 -8.76 -11.57 4.64
CA ASN A 209 -7.64 -10.66 4.61
C ASN A 209 -7.57 -9.82 3.32
N LEU A 210 -7.92 -10.40 2.16
CA LEU A 210 -8.05 -9.67 0.91
C LEU A 210 -9.14 -8.59 1.03
N LEU A 211 -10.30 -8.93 1.60
CA LEU A 211 -11.39 -7.99 1.84
C LEU A 211 -10.99 -6.89 2.83
N SER A 212 -10.30 -7.22 3.92
CA SER A 212 -9.76 -6.23 4.86
C SER A 212 -8.82 -5.24 4.18
N TYR A 213 -7.89 -5.75 3.37
CA TYR A 213 -6.96 -4.90 2.64
C TYR A 213 -7.69 -4.01 1.63
N GLY A 214 -8.53 -4.60 0.77
CA GLY A 214 -9.31 -3.88 -0.23
C GLY A 214 -10.20 -2.79 0.37
N PHE A 215 -10.88 -3.09 1.48
CA PHE A 215 -11.61 -2.10 2.26
C PHE A 215 -10.70 -0.95 2.72
N SER A 216 -9.53 -1.29 3.28
CA SER A 216 -8.63 -0.30 3.87
C SER A 216 -8.01 0.64 2.84
N ILE A 217 -7.80 0.17 1.60
CA ILE A 217 -7.31 0.99 0.49
C ILE A 217 -8.44 1.51 -0.42
N ASN A 218 -9.70 1.33 -0.01
CA ASN A 218 -10.90 1.73 -0.73
C ASN A 218 -11.02 1.15 -2.15
N GLU A 219 -10.48 -0.05 -2.40
CA GLU A 219 -10.44 -0.74 -3.70
C GLU A 219 -11.41 -1.91 -3.73
N SER A 220 -12.58 -1.69 -4.34
CA SER A 220 -13.61 -2.71 -4.53
C SER A 220 -13.53 -3.42 -5.88
N ASP A 221 -12.88 -2.82 -6.88
CA ASP A 221 -12.92 -3.28 -8.27
C ASP A 221 -12.34 -4.69 -8.44
N VAL A 222 -11.35 -5.05 -7.62
CA VAL A 222 -10.72 -6.39 -7.55
C VAL A 222 -11.74 -7.50 -7.25
N PHE A 223 -12.87 -7.17 -6.61
CA PHE A 223 -13.92 -8.13 -6.24
C PHE A 223 -15.14 -8.09 -7.16
N ILE A 224 -15.31 -7.00 -7.91
CA ILE A 224 -16.52 -6.76 -8.71
C ILE A 224 -16.24 -7.01 -10.19
N ASN A 225 -15.07 -6.58 -10.68
CA ASN A 225 -14.79 -6.46 -12.11
C ASN A 225 -13.63 -7.35 -12.58
N ASP A 226 -12.71 -7.75 -11.69
CA ASP A 226 -11.50 -8.49 -12.07
C ASP A 226 -11.48 -9.92 -11.51
N VAL A 227 -11.02 -10.88 -12.33
CA VAL A 227 -10.45 -12.14 -11.83
C VAL A 227 -8.97 -11.85 -11.57
N ILE A 228 -8.53 -11.98 -10.32
CA ILE A 228 -7.13 -11.86 -9.88
C ILE A 228 -6.22 -12.78 -10.69
#